data_AF-A0A7J4RQM5-F1
#
_entry.id   AF-A0A7J4RQM5-F1
#
_cell.length_a   1.000
_cell.length_b   1.000
_cell.length_c   1.000
_cell.angle_alpha   90.00
_cell.angle_beta   90.00
_cell.angle_gamma   90.00
#
_symmetry.space_group_name_H-M   'P 1'
#
loop_
_entity.id
_entity.type
_entity.pdbx_description
1 polymer ?
#
loop_
_entity_poly.entity_id
_entity_poly.type
_entity_poly.pdbx_seq_one_letter_code
_entity_poly.pdbx_strand_id
1 'polypeptide(L)'
;MYERGSVPILIISMMLVSSLTTAVTAQEDSDEDEYFDFHTIASLGDSTLGSDPTGYRGPFASVHAANLMELDYYEGAVGGDRSWTLIEAGRHTTIADNYSEGTLVTIMIGAWDFIDSDAQIVKGDYSFISNLEENMTIILDTLTESNIDVLVWTLPNMSFLPFLTQIFPTEKHEFFTEASIQWADTLNRLADSYGDNVQVFDLLNASDDLLQNQEARTISGNEVVAPPVMCDKNCIMIDSLHPTSVGQGLLANYMMEAINEKFPKSTGDYPLLSQDELLSLADFNSSSEEAVKLTIEGDLTQACFDWTSTGYRDMYITISIDGEDVEIPSYVGFNTEQCSQSTHVMYTGSRVINVVTDITNNLTLNHFFSIWGKNLSSTQIMDHEVEEGDSLELIVDLVEYEGDWENIPVEGVISIEIIYTSARVAEYPSEDGESVPGFSAIIALASILGAIVVSRREE
;
A
#
# COMPACT_ATOMS: atom_id res chain seq x y z
N MET A 1 17.43 55.45 98.22
CA MET A 1 18.77 55.67 97.63
C MET A 1 19.00 54.52 96.65
N TYR A 2 19.04 54.85 95.35
CA TYR A 2 19.53 54.14 94.13
C TYR A 2 19.98 52.66 94.25
N GLU A 3 19.76 51.74 93.31
CA GLU A 3 19.03 51.66 92.02
C GLU A 3 19.22 50.20 91.49
N ARG A 4 18.30 49.75 90.61
CA ARG A 4 18.42 48.69 89.57
C ARG A 4 18.83 47.27 90.01
N GLY A 5 18.32 46.18 89.42
CA GLY A 5 17.50 45.96 88.24
C GLY A 5 17.23 44.45 88.12
N SER A 6 16.24 44.12 87.30
CA SER A 6 15.40 42.92 87.33
C SER A 6 16.06 41.59 86.93
N VAL A 7 15.47 40.53 87.50
CA VAL A 7 15.68 39.07 87.36
C VAL A 7 15.57 38.55 85.91
N PRO A 8 16.15 37.37 85.62
CA PRO A 8 15.32 36.35 84.96
C PRO A 8 15.47 34.93 85.54
N ILE A 9 14.35 34.20 85.45
CA ILE A 9 14.11 32.84 85.92
C ILE A 9 14.57 31.82 84.87
N LEU A 10 15.20 30.77 85.41
CA LEU A 10 15.68 29.51 84.82
C LEU A 10 14.61 28.77 83.99
N ILE A 11 15.03 27.99 82.97
CA ILE A 11 14.57 26.61 82.74
C ILE A 11 15.57 25.86 81.84
N ILE A 12 15.69 24.57 82.15
CA ILE A 12 16.68 23.57 81.77
C ILE A 12 16.50 23.07 80.32
N SER A 13 17.65 22.80 79.69
CA SER A 13 17.85 22.31 78.33
C SER A 13 17.66 20.80 78.20
N MET A 14 16.90 20.34 77.20
CA MET A 14 16.89 18.95 76.74
C MET A 14 16.83 18.94 75.21
N MET A 15 17.89 18.43 74.58
CA MET A 15 18.05 18.34 73.12
C MET A 15 17.10 17.29 72.52
N LEU A 16 16.36 17.68 71.50
CA LEU A 16 15.67 16.80 70.55
C LEU A 16 16.01 17.30 69.14
N VAL A 17 16.62 16.42 68.35
CA VAL A 17 16.96 16.64 66.94
C VAL A 17 15.66 16.62 66.13
N SER A 18 15.28 17.76 65.55
CA SER A 18 14.15 17.86 64.62
C SER A 18 14.66 17.89 63.18
N SER A 19 14.23 16.92 62.40
CA SER A 19 14.36 16.83 60.95
C SER A 19 13.78 18.08 60.27
N LEU A 20 14.57 18.73 59.41
CA LEU A 20 14.06 19.74 58.48
C LEU A 20 13.42 19.02 57.29
N THR A 21 12.10 18.89 57.28
CA THR A 21 11.36 18.76 56.03
C THR A 21 11.10 20.18 55.52
N THR A 22 11.89 20.62 54.56
CA THR A 22 11.49 21.68 53.65
C THR A 22 10.25 21.21 52.91
N ALA A 23 9.10 21.75 53.26
CA ALA A 23 7.93 21.69 52.40
C ALA A 23 8.30 22.43 51.12
N VAL A 24 8.65 21.68 50.08
CA VAL A 24 8.58 22.15 48.70
C VAL A 24 7.10 22.40 48.49
N THR A 25 6.70 23.67 48.45
CA THR A 25 5.45 24.04 47.80
C THR A 25 5.64 23.62 46.35
N ALA A 26 5.04 22.50 45.98
CA ALA A 26 4.75 22.21 44.59
C ALA A 26 3.93 23.41 44.12
N GLN A 27 4.58 24.26 43.34
CA GLN A 27 3.89 25.07 42.37
C GLN A 27 3.31 24.00 41.44
N GLU A 28 2.01 23.72 41.61
CA GLU A 28 1.23 23.15 40.52
C GLU A 28 1.47 24.11 39.36
N ASP A 29 2.34 23.71 38.43
CA ASP A 29 2.29 24.25 37.09
C ASP A 29 0.85 23.99 36.65
N SER A 30 0.07 25.07 36.63
CA SER A 30 -1.20 25.05 35.93
C SER A 30 -0.83 24.82 34.48
N ASP A 31 -1.01 23.60 34.02
CA ASP A 31 -1.22 23.32 32.60
C ASP A 31 -2.39 24.23 32.19
N GLU A 32 -2.09 25.41 31.67
CA GLU A 32 -3.07 26.14 30.89
C GLU A 32 -3.34 25.21 29.72
N ASP A 33 -4.56 24.66 29.63
CA ASP A 33 -4.96 23.81 28.51
C ASP A 33 -4.58 24.53 27.20
N GLU A 34 -3.49 24.09 26.57
CA GLU A 34 -3.02 24.67 25.32
C GLU A 34 -3.97 24.18 24.23
N TYR A 35 -4.72 25.11 23.65
CA TYR A 35 -5.70 24.81 22.63
C TYR A 35 -5.18 25.21 21.26
N PHE A 36 -5.37 24.33 20.29
CA PHE A 36 -4.99 24.55 18.91
C PHE A 36 -6.18 25.12 18.11
N ASP A 37 -5.92 26.12 17.28
CA ASP A 37 -6.90 26.74 16.38
C ASP A 37 -6.37 26.71 14.95
N PHE A 38 -6.68 25.62 14.24
CA PHE A 38 -6.25 25.43 12.86
C PHE A 38 -7.21 26.09 11.88
N HIS A 39 -6.67 26.61 10.78
CA HIS A 39 -7.42 27.07 9.61
C HIS A 39 -7.14 26.22 8.35
N THR A 40 -6.07 25.41 8.36
CA THR A 40 -5.64 24.62 7.20
C THR A 40 -5.09 23.26 7.61
N ILE A 41 -5.45 22.23 6.83
CA ILE A 41 -4.72 20.96 6.78
C ILE A 41 -3.95 20.86 5.47
N ALA A 42 -2.68 20.49 5.57
CA ALA A 42 -1.85 20.14 4.42
C ALA A 42 -1.42 18.67 4.50
N SER A 43 -1.54 17.91 3.42
CA SER A 43 -0.94 16.57 3.34
C SER A 43 0.47 16.63 2.77
N LEU A 44 1.35 15.77 3.28
CA LEU A 44 2.70 15.59 2.78
C LEU A 44 3.04 14.10 2.83
N GLY A 45 3.76 13.56 1.84
CA GLY A 45 4.05 12.12 1.81
C GLY A 45 3.85 11.46 0.46
N ASP A 46 3.47 10.18 0.50
CA ASP A 46 3.33 9.33 -0.69
C ASP A 46 1.87 9.14 -1.17
N SER A 47 1.61 8.05 -1.90
CA SER A 47 0.33 7.70 -2.51
C SER A 47 -0.78 7.36 -1.52
N THR A 48 -0.46 7.24 -0.23
CA THR A 48 -1.41 6.97 0.85
C THR A 48 -2.17 8.24 1.27
N LEU A 49 -1.55 9.41 1.11
CA LEU A 49 -2.07 10.72 1.50
C LEU A 49 -2.31 11.68 0.34
N GLY A 50 -2.02 11.27 -0.90
CA GLY A 50 -2.16 12.11 -2.08
C GLY A 50 -1.98 11.35 -3.38
N SER A 51 -2.17 12.04 -4.50
CA SER A 51 -2.09 11.47 -5.85
C SER A 51 -3.02 10.27 -6.06
N ASP A 52 -4.32 10.56 -6.10
CA ASP A 52 -5.33 9.62 -6.58
C ASP A 52 -5.71 9.93 -8.04
N PRO A 53 -4.92 9.49 -9.04
CA PRO A 53 -5.27 9.69 -10.43
C PRO A 53 -6.51 8.89 -10.85
N THR A 54 -6.95 7.89 -10.06
CA THR A 54 -8.07 7.00 -10.39
C THR A 54 -9.40 7.50 -9.81
N GLY A 55 -9.36 8.26 -8.71
CA GLY A 55 -10.53 8.79 -8.01
C GLY A 55 -11.20 7.77 -7.05
N TYR A 56 -10.61 6.58 -6.91
CA TYR A 56 -11.15 5.47 -6.11
C TYR A 56 -10.37 5.20 -4.81
N ARG A 57 -9.25 5.90 -4.61
CA ARG A 57 -8.50 5.89 -3.34
C ARG A 57 -8.97 7.01 -2.43
N GLY A 58 -9.59 8.05 -2.98
CA GLY A 58 -10.10 9.20 -2.27
C GLY A 58 -11.58 9.11 -1.89
N PRO A 59 -12.07 10.00 -1.02
CA PRO A 59 -11.30 11.04 -0.35
C PRO A 59 -10.27 10.46 0.62
N PHE A 60 -9.06 11.02 0.64
CA PHE A 60 -8.01 10.57 1.57
C PHE A 60 -8.38 10.90 3.01
N ALA A 61 -7.83 10.17 3.98
CA ALA A 61 -8.05 10.45 5.40
C ALA A 61 -7.77 11.93 5.77
N SER A 62 -6.73 12.53 5.19
CA SER A 62 -6.40 13.95 5.34
C SER A 62 -7.48 14.91 4.81
N VAL A 63 -8.14 14.54 3.71
CA VAL A 63 -9.26 15.30 3.13
C VAL A 63 -10.49 15.18 4.02
N HIS A 64 -10.77 13.98 4.53
CA HIS A 64 -11.84 13.77 5.51
C HIS A 64 -11.61 14.60 6.77
N ALA A 65 -10.39 14.63 7.31
CA ALA A 65 -10.04 15.43 8.46
C ALA A 65 -10.28 16.93 8.21
N ALA A 66 -9.79 17.46 7.08
CA ALA A 66 -10.03 18.86 6.70
C ALA A 66 -11.53 19.20 6.64
N ASN A 67 -12.35 18.32 6.05
CA ASN A 67 -13.80 18.52 5.96
C ASN A 67 -14.49 18.47 7.33
N LEU A 68 -14.13 17.51 8.19
CA LEU A 68 -14.70 17.36 9.55
C LEU A 68 -14.31 18.52 10.46
N MET A 69 -13.13 19.10 10.24
CA MET A 69 -12.64 20.28 10.96
C MET A 69 -13.10 21.60 10.34
N GLU A 70 -13.76 21.56 9.17
CA GLU A 70 -14.19 22.73 8.38
C GLU A 70 -13.02 23.64 7.95
N LEU A 71 -11.91 23.06 7.51
CA LEU A 71 -10.66 23.75 7.18
C LEU A 71 -10.37 23.76 5.68
N ASP A 72 -9.50 24.69 5.26
CA ASP A 72 -8.90 24.64 3.93
C ASP A 72 -7.97 23.41 3.80
N TYR A 73 -7.93 22.79 2.61
CA TYR A 73 -7.08 21.64 2.34
C TYR A 73 -6.03 21.94 1.25
N TYR A 74 -4.78 21.56 1.51
CA TYR A 74 -3.70 21.56 0.53
C TYR A 74 -3.11 20.16 0.36
N GLU A 75 -3.10 19.65 -0.87
CA GLU A 75 -2.45 18.37 -1.19
C GLU A 75 -0.99 18.60 -1.61
N GLY A 76 -0.06 18.30 -0.70
CA GLY A 76 1.38 18.28 -0.97
C GLY A 76 1.96 16.89 -1.14
N ALA A 77 1.22 15.83 -0.76
CA ALA A 77 1.64 14.44 -0.91
C ALA A 77 1.63 13.98 -2.38
N VAL A 78 2.64 13.22 -2.79
CA VAL A 78 2.75 12.70 -4.16
C VAL A 78 3.09 11.22 -4.20
N GLY A 79 2.30 10.49 -5.00
CA GLY A 79 2.44 9.06 -5.16
C GLY A 79 3.82 8.63 -5.63
N GLY A 80 4.38 7.62 -4.96
CA GLY A 80 5.70 7.09 -5.27
C GLY A 80 6.86 7.82 -4.59
N ASP A 81 6.61 8.87 -3.83
CA ASP A 81 7.70 9.56 -3.13
C ASP A 81 8.35 8.66 -2.07
N ARG A 82 9.68 8.78 -2.02
CA ARG A 82 10.51 8.38 -0.90
C ARG A 82 10.82 9.59 -0.05
N SER A 83 11.30 9.36 1.16
CA SER A 83 11.70 10.45 2.06
C SER A 83 12.66 11.45 1.40
N TRP A 84 13.65 10.95 0.64
CA TRP A 84 14.61 11.82 -0.05
C TRP A 84 14.04 12.50 -1.31
N THR A 85 13.17 11.85 -2.09
CA THR A 85 12.62 12.46 -3.31
C THR A 85 11.66 13.60 -2.98
N LEU A 86 10.90 13.46 -1.89
CA LEU A 86 10.06 14.52 -1.34
C LEU A 86 10.90 15.74 -0.92
N ILE A 87 12.08 15.51 -0.32
CA ILE A 87 13.02 16.57 0.05
C ILE A 87 13.60 17.24 -1.19
N GLU A 88 14.12 16.46 -2.13
CA GLU A 88 14.72 16.97 -3.38
C GLU A 88 13.74 17.76 -4.23
N ALA A 89 12.46 17.37 -4.22
CA ALA A 89 11.38 18.08 -4.89
C ALA A 89 10.95 19.37 -4.15
N GLY A 90 11.48 19.64 -2.96
CA GLY A 90 11.19 20.84 -2.18
C GLY A 90 9.73 20.92 -1.71
N ARG A 91 9.06 19.78 -1.49
CA ARG A 91 7.64 19.76 -1.09
C ARG A 91 7.43 20.33 0.31
N HIS A 92 8.23 19.85 1.27
CA HIS A 92 8.27 20.35 2.64
C HIS A 92 8.60 21.86 2.70
N THR A 93 9.61 22.33 1.95
CA THR A 93 9.92 23.77 1.85
C THR A 93 8.80 24.57 1.19
N THR A 94 8.13 24.02 0.17
CA THR A 94 6.99 24.69 -0.48
C THR A 94 5.85 24.92 0.51
N ILE A 95 5.55 23.95 1.38
CA ILE A 95 4.57 24.14 2.45
C ILE A 95 5.06 25.21 3.44
N ALA A 96 6.30 25.07 3.94
CA ALA A 96 6.89 26.00 4.91
C ALA A 96 7.00 27.45 4.42
N ASP A 97 7.14 27.67 3.10
CA ASP A 97 7.20 29.00 2.48
C ASP A 97 5.82 29.66 2.31
N ASN A 98 4.73 28.87 2.31
CA ASN A 98 3.38 29.35 2.00
C ASN A 98 2.41 29.28 3.19
N TYR A 99 2.75 28.53 4.23
CA TYR A 99 1.94 28.29 5.42
C TYR A 99 2.74 28.55 6.71
N SER A 100 2.04 28.68 7.84
CA SER A 100 2.63 28.99 9.15
C SER A 100 1.67 28.57 10.28
N GLU A 101 1.78 29.21 11.45
CA GLU A 101 0.87 29.07 12.61
C GLU A 101 -0.60 28.96 12.19
N GLY A 102 -1.32 27.98 12.76
CA GLY A 102 -2.68 27.63 12.36
C GLY A 102 -2.77 26.61 11.21
N THR A 103 -1.64 26.04 10.78
CA THR A 103 -1.60 24.94 9.80
C THR A 103 -1.20 23.63 10.47
N LEU A 104 -1.98 22.58 10.25
CA LEU A 104 -1.62 21.21 10.61
C LEU A 104 -1.15 20.45 9.36
N VAL A 105 0.12 20.03 9.34
CA VAL A 105 0.63 19.14 8.31
C VAL A 105 0.48 17.69 8.76
N THR A 106 -0.23 16.89 7.99
CA THR A 106 -0.28 15.43 8.17
C THR A 106 0.71 14.77 7.22
N ILE A 107 1.63 13.97 7.75
CA ILE A 107 2.71 13.36 6.96
C ILE A 107 2.81 11.85 7.15
N MET A 108 2.81 11.12 6.03
CA MET A 108 3.17 9.70 5.97
C MET A 108 4.16 9.50 4.82
N ILE A 109 5.40 9.14 5.16
CA ILE A 109 6.44 8.87 4.18
C ILE A 109 7.34 7.75 4.71
N GLY A 110 7.87 6.94 3.81
CA GLY A 110 8.76 5.83 4.18
C GLY A 110 8.33 4.47 3.62
N ALA A 111 7.09 4.31 3.15
CA ALA A 111 6.63 3.02 2.61
C ALA A 111 7.49 2.58 1.40
N TRP A 112 7.83 3.52 0.51
CA TRP A 112 8.73 3.26 -0.61
C TRP A 112 10.20 3.10 -0.21
N ASP A 113 10.66 3.78 0.85
CA ASP A 113 11.99 3.57 1.42
C ASP A 113 12.16 2.13 1.94
N PHE A 114 11.10 1.56 2.54
CA PHE A 114 11.03 0.16 2.94
C PHE A 114 11.05 -0.78 1.74
N ILE A 115 10.24 -0.50 0.71
CA ILE A 115 10.18 -1.32 -0.52
C ILE A 115 11.54 -1.34 -1.22
N ASP A 116 12.22 -0.19 -1.34
CA ASP A 116 13.55 -0.09 -1.96
C ASP A 116 14.65 -0.79 -1.12
N SER A 117 14.39 -1.01 0.18
CA SER A 117 15.32 -1.64 1.14
C SER A 117 15.00 -3.11 1.41
N ASP A 118 14.07 -3.71 0.66
CA ASP A 118 13.56 -5.07 0.87
C ASP A 118 14.66 -6.14 1.03
N ALA A 119 15.70 -6.09 0.20
CA ALA A 119 16.81 -7.03 0.17
C ALA A 119 17.74 -6.91 1.40
N GLN A 120 17.70 -5.78 2.11
CA GLN A 120 18.39 -5.55 3.38
C GLN A 120 17.51 -6.06 4.53
N ILE A 121 16.23 -5.68 4.52
CA ILE A 121 15.24 -6.06 5.52
C ILE A 121 15.20 -7.57 5.70
N VAL A 122 15.10 -8.36 4.61
CA VAL A 122 15.02 -9.84 4.69
C VAL A 122 16.28 -10.54 5.22
N LYS A 123 17.36 -9.78 5.47
CA LYS A 123 18.60 -10.23 6.10
C LYS A 123 18.74 -9.72 7.54
N GLY A 124 17.74 -9.04 8.08
CA GLY A 124 17.77 -8.38 9.39
C GLY A 124 18.68 -7.14 9.43
N ASP A 125 18.90 -6.50 8.28
CA ASP A 125 19.64 -5.23 8.20
C ASP A 125 18.63 -4.08 8.06
N TYR A 126 18.52 -3.27 9.12
CA TYR A 126 17.62 -2.12 9.22
C TYR A 126 18.36 -0.79 9.16
N SER A 127 19.60 -0.78 8.65
CA SER A 127 20.42 0.44 8.59
C SER A 127 19.80 1.56 7.74
N PHE A 128 18.91 1.24 6.81
CA PHE A 128 18.15 2.23 6.03
C PHE A 128 17.29 3.16 6.91
N ILE A 129 16.84 2.70 8.09
CA ILE A 129 16.04 3.49 9.04
C ILE A 129 16.81 4.74 9.50
N SER A 130 18.14 4.66 9.63
CA SER A 130 18.94 5.84 10.01
C SER A 130 18.89 6.95 8.95
N ASN A 131 18.87 6.59 7.67
CA ASN A 131 18.71 7.58 6.59
C ASN A 131 17.28 8.15 6.58
N LEU A 132 16.28 7.30 6.83
CA LEU A 132 14.89 7.72 6.93
C LEU A 132 14.67 8.67 8.14
N GLU A 133 15.32 8.41 9.27
CA GLU A 133 15.36 9.30 10.44
C GLU A 133 15.97 10.66 10.07
N GLU A 134 17.14 10.69 9.42
CA GLU A 134 17.80 11.93 8.99
C GLU A 134 16.90 12.75 8.03
N ASN A 135 16.28 12.09 7.06
CA ASN A 135 15.37 12.75 6.13
C ASN A 135 14.13 13.29 6.85
N MET A 136 13.55 12.53 7.79
CA MET A 136 12.41 13.00 8.57
C MET A 136 12.79 14.21 9.43
N THR A 137 13.97 14.22 10.06
CA THR A 137 14.47 15.39 10.81
C THR A 137 14.56 16.63 9.92
N ILE A 138 15.08 16.52 8.69
CA ILE A 138 15.13 17.66 7.74
C ILE A 138 13.73 18.22 7.47
N ILE A 139 12.75 17.34 7.25
CA ILE A 139 11.37 17.72 6.97
C ILE A 139 10.75 18.40 8.19
N LEU A 140 10.87 17.81 9.37
CA LEU A 140 10.28 18.32 10.62
C LEU A 140 10.91 19.63 11.06
N ASP A 141 12.24 19.76 10.99
CA ASP A 141 12.94 21.02 11.28
C ASP A 141 12.39 22.14 10.38
N THR A 142 12.26 21.88 9.08
CA THR A 142 11.76 22.88 8.11
C THR A 142 10.32 23.32 8.43
N LEU A 143 9.43 22.39 8.77
CA LEU A 143 8.03 22.70 9.06
C LEU A 143 7.88 23.43 10.40
N THR A 144 8.53 22.91 11.44
CA THR A 144 8.42 23.47 12.80
C THR A 144 9.12 24.83 12.93
N GLU A 145 10.21 25.09 12.20
CA GLU A 145 10.83 26.42 12.11
C GLU A 145 9.89 27.48 11.50
N SER A 146 8.90 27.07 10.70
CA SER A 146 7.82 27.90 10.17
C SER A 146 6.59 28.01 11.09
N ASN A 147 6.64 27.46 12.31
CA ASN A 147 5.53 27.36 13.27
C ASN A 147 4.35 26.55 12.73
N ILE A 148 4.63 25.46 12.03
CA ILE A 148 3.62 24.50 11.55
C ILE A 148 3.58 23.31 12.50
N ASP A 149 2.39 22.94 12.95
CA ASP A 149 2.16 21.72 13.73
C ASP A 149 2.11 20.51 12.80
N VAL A 150 2.63 19.36 13.25
CA VAL A 150 2.77 18.17 12.41
C VAL A 150 2.17 16.94 13.08
N LEU A 151 1.26 16.27 12.38
CA LEU A 151 0.82 14.91 12.71
C LEU A 151 1.59 13.92 11.83
N VAL A 152 2.60 13.26 12.39
CA VAL A 152 3.41 12.25 11.70
C VAL A 152 2.76 10.88 11.81
N TRP A 153 2.69 10.14 10.72
CA TRP A 153 2.11 8.81 10.67
C TRP A 153 3.23 7.78 10.74
N THR A 154 3.10 6.80 11.62
CA THR A 154 3.89 5.58 11.48
C THR A 154 3.52 4.87 10.17
N LEU A 155 4.29 3.86 9.78
CA LEU A 155 3.87 2.97 8.69
C LEU A 155 2.91 1.89 9.23
N PRO A 156 2.03 1.31 8.38
CA PRO A 156 1.31 0.10 8.77
C PRO A 156 2.32 -1.04 8.97
N ASN A 157 1.86 -2.18 9.49
CA ASN A 157 2.71 -3.36 9.49
C ASN A 157 2.98 -3.80 8.05
N MET A 158 4.17 -3.50 7.55
CA MET A 158 4.51 -3.72 6.14
C MET A 158 4.39 -5.19 5.73
N SER A 159 4.52 -6.14 6.68
CA SER A 159 4.35 -7.57 6.39
C SER A 159 2.94 -7.95 5.95
N PHE A 160 1.93 -7.14 6.26
CA PHE A 160 0.53 -7.40 5.90
C PHE A 160 0.12 -6.79 4.56
N LEU A 161 1.00 -6.02 3.92
CA LEU A 161 0.73 -5.51 2.59
C LEU A 161 0.66 -6.67 1.60
N PRO A 162 -0.44 -6.83 0.83
CA PRO A 162 -0.56 -7.92 -0.12
C PRO A 162 0.63 -8.01 -1.09
N PHE A 163 1.24 -6.86 -1.44
CA PHE A 163 2.42 -6.79 -2.29
C PHE A 163 3.60 -7.60 -1.71
N LEU A 164 3.94 -7.40 -0.44
CA LEU A 164 5.07 -8.08 0.20
C LEU A 164 4.78 -9.55 0.46
N THR A 165 3.53 -9.89 0.81
CA THR A 165 3.12 -11.29 1.02
C THR A 165 3.19 -12.14 -0.26
N GLN A 166 3.10 -11.51 -1.44
CA GLN A 166 3.23 -12.19 -2.75
C GLN A 166 4.69 -12.41 -3.18
N ILE A 167 5.59 -11.53 -2.75
CA ILE A 167 7.00 -11.53 -3.15
C ILE A 167 7.85 -12.38 -2.21
N PHE A 168 7.62 -12.25 -0.91
CA PHE A 168 8.45 -12.86 0.12
C PHE A 168 7.75 -14.06 0.76
N PRO A 169 8.48 -15.16 1.04
CA PRO A 169 7.93 -16.29 1.77
C PRO A 169 7.64 -15.89 3.23
N THR A 170 6.69 -16.56 3.87
CA THR A 170 6.19 -16.20 5.20
C THR A 170 7.27 -16.09 6.28
N GLU A 171 8.34 -16.89 6.18
CA GLU A 171 9.47 -16.83 7.13
C GLU A 171 10.28 -15.53 7.03
N LYS A 172 10.04 -14.72 5.99
CA LYS A 172 10.66 -13.40 5.83
C LYS A 172 9.77 -12.26 6.31
N HIS A 173 8.50 -12.51 6.59
CA HIS A 173 7.54 -11.48 7.00
C HIS A 173 7.88 -10.90 8.38
N GLU A 174 8.48 -11.70 9.27
CA GLU A 174 8.92 -11.23 10.60
C GLU A 174 9.88 -10.03 10.51
N PHE A 175 10.78 -10.02 9.52
CA PHE A 175 11.73 -8.92 9.37
C PHE A 175 11.06 -7.59 8.98
N PHE A 176 9.97 -7.64 8.21
CA PHE A 176 9.21 -6.44 7.85
C PHE A 176 8.39 -5.92 9.04
N THR A 177 7.83 -6.82 9.85
CA THR A 177 7.17 -6.46 11.12
C THR A 177 8.17 -5.79 12.07
N GLU A 178 9.34 -6.39 12.27
CA GLU A 178 10.40 -5.84 13.12
C GLU A 178 10.86 -4.45 12.64
N ALA A 179 11.07 -4.29 11.33
CA ALA A 179 11.42 -3.00 10.75
C ALA A 179 10.32 -1.94 10.95
N SER A 180 9.04 -2.33 10.80
CA SER A 180 7.90 -1.43 10.98
C SER A 180 7.79 -0.94 12.43
N ILE A 181 7.97 -1.84 13.40
CA ILE A 181 8.00 -1.50 14.83
C ILE A 181 9.20 -0.60 15.14
N GLN A 182 10.38 -0.93 14.63
CA GLN A 182 11.58 -0.11 14.87
C GLN A 182 11.44 1.30 14.28
N TRP A 183 10.79 1.44 13.13
CA TRP A 183 10.49 2.75 12.55
C TRP A 183 9.47 3.51 13.39
N ALA A 184 8.41 2.87 13.86
CA ALA A 184 7.43 3.48 14.76
C ALA A 184 8.09 3.99 16.06
N ASP A 185 8.95 3.19 16.70
CA ASP A 185 9.70 3.61 17.89
C ASP A 185 10.63 4.80 17.61
N THR A 186 11.28 4.80 16.44
CA THR A 186 12.15 5.89 15.99
C THR A 186 11.36 7.19 15.80
N LEU A 187 10.20 7.09 15.14
CA LEU A 187 9.35 8.24 14.87
C LEU A 187 8.74 8.83 16.15
N ASN A 188 8.33 7.98 17.11
CA ASN A 188 7.90 8.44 18.44
C ASN A 188 9.00 9.21 19.17
N ARG A 189 10.24 8.67 19.20
CA ARG A 189 11.37 9.37 19.80
C ARG A 189 11.70 10.69 19.10
N LEU A 190 11.56 10.74 17.77
CA LEU A 190 11.72 11.98 17.02
C LEU A 190 10.66 12.99 17.45
N ALA A 191 9.37 12.63 17.42
CA ALA A 191 8.27 13.50 17.81
C ALA A 191 8.44 14.05 19.23
N ASP A 192 8.81 13.20 20.20
CA ASP A 192 9.10 13.62 21.59
C ASP A 192 10.14 14.75 21.67
N SER A 193 11.09 14.81 20.72
CA SER A 193 12.13 15.84 20.70
C SER A 193 11.65 17.22 20.24
N TYR A 194 10.49 17.29 19.56
CA TYR A 194 9.85 18.52 19.10
C TYR A 194 8.74 19.03 20.04
N GLY A 195 8.41 18.27 21.09
CA GLY A 195 7.35 18.62 22.04
C GLY A 195 5.96 18.61 21.39
N ASP A 196 5.10 19.55 21.79
CA ASP A 196 3.70 19.55 21.37
C ASP A 196 3.49 19.85 19.87
N ASN A 197 4.50 20.43 19.20
CA ASN A 197 4.43 20.78 17.77
C ASN A 197 4.44 19.55 16.83
N VAL A 198 4.92 18.38 17.29
CA VAL A 198 4.95 17.16 16.47
C VAL A 198 4.35 16.01 17.24
N GLN A 199 3.26 15.45 16.72
CA GLN A 199 2.50 14.38 17.36
C GLN A 199 2.38 13.18 16.42
N VAL A 200 2.29 11.98 16.98
CA VAL A 200 2.27 10.73 16.21
C VAL A 200 0.84 10.21 16.08
N PHE A 201 0.43 9.92 14.84
CA PHE A 201 -0.67 9.00 14.54
C PHE A 201 -0.13 7.59 14.34
N ASP A 202 -0.52 6.68 15.22
CA ASP A 202 -0.10 5.28 15.23
C ASP A 202 -0.89 4.44 14.21
N LEU A 203 -0.53 4.61 12.93
CA LEU A 203 -1.08 3.83 11.84
C LEU A 203 -0.76 2.33 11.98
N LEU A 204 0.33 1.97 12.65
CA LEU A 204 0.71 0.57 12.86
C LEU A 204 -0.41 -0.14 13.64
N ASN A 205 -0.81 0.41 14.78
CA ASN A 205 -1.89 -0.15 15.59
C ASN A 205 -3.28 0.05 14.95
N ALA A 206 -3.55 1.20 14.33
CA ALA A 206 -4.84 1.44 13.66
C ALA A 206 -5.07 0.45 12.51
N SER A 207 -4.04 0.19 11.70
CA SER A 207 -4.11 -0.81 10.63
C SER A 207 -4.25 -2.24 11.18
N ASP A 208 -3.52 -2.59 12.24
CA ASP A 208 -3.66 -3.91 12.88
C ASP A 208 -5.08 -4.14 13.43
N ASP A 209 -5.71 -3.14 14.05
CA ASP A 209 -7.10 -3.24 14.51
C ASP A 209 -8.05 -3.44 13.32
N LEU A 210 -7.95 -2.62 12.27
CA LEU A 210 -8.78 -2.79 11.07
C LEU A 210 -8.63 -4.17 10.41
N LEU A 211 -7.40 -4.71 10.36
CA LEU A 211 -7.13 -6.01 9.73
C LEU A 211 -7.60 -7.18 10.60
N GLN A 212 -7.39 -7.12 11.91
CA GLN A 212 -7.61 -8.27 12.81
C GLN A 212 -8.98 -8.25 13.50
N ASN A 213 -9.60 -7.08 13.65
CA ASN A 213 -10.86 -6.90 14.37
C ASN A 213 -12.01 -6.63 13.41
N GLN A 214 -12.92 -7.60 13.28
CA GLN A 214 -14.10 -7.49 12.42
C GLN A 214 -15.02 -6.34 12.86
N GLU A 215 -15.12 -6.07 14.17
CA GLU A 215 -15.99 -5.00 14.68
C GLU A 215 -15.48 -3.62 14.24
N ALA A 216 -14.16 -3.42 14.19
CA ALA A 216 -13.53 -2.17 13.76
C ALA A 216 -13.83 -1.81 12.29
N ARG A 217 -14.13 -2.81 11.46
CA ARG A 217 -14.44 -2.65 10.02
C ARG A 217 -15.89 -2.97 9.65
N THR A 218 -16.77 -3.11 10.64
CA THR A 218 -18.21 -3.34 10.41
C THR A 218 -18.96 -2.01 10.44
N ILE A 219 -19.59 -1.66 9.32
CA ILE A 219 -20.33 -0.41 9.14
C ILE A 219 -21.82 -0.74 9.00
N SER A 220 -22.64 -0.29 9.96
CA SER A 220 -24.08 -0.55 10.01
C SER A 220 -24.48 -2.02 9.79
N GLY A 221 -23.64 -2.95 10.29
CA GLY A 221 -23.84 -4.39 10.16
C GLY A 221 -23.32 -5.02 8.85
N ASN A 222 -22.68 -4.24 7.97
CA ASN A 222 -21.97 -4.74 6.79
C ASN A 222 -20.47 -4.75 7.08
N GLU A 223 -19.81 -5.89 6.87
CA GLU A 223 -18.37 -6.00 7.03
C GLU A 223 -17.66 -5.47 5.77
N VAL A 224 -16.71 -4.54 5.96
CA VAL A 224 -15.69 -4.24 4.95
C VAL A 224 -14.69 -5.39 4.94
N VAL A 225 -14.38 -5.92 3.75
CA VAL A 225 -13.54 -7.10 3.59
C VAL A 225 -12.07 -6.76 3.81
N ALA A 226 -11.39 -7.50 4.68
CA ALA A 226 -9.96 -7.35 4.92
C ALA A 226 -9.11 -8.12 3.87
N PRO A 227 -7.84 -7.72 3.67
CA PRO A 227 -6.83 -8.50 2.96
C PRO A 227 -6.79 -9.97 3.38
N PRO A 228 -6.42 -10.90 2.46
CA PRO A 228 -5.79 -10.67 1.15
C PRO A 228 -6.77 -10.31 0.03
N VAL A 229 -8.08 -10.25 0.30
CA VAL A 229 -9.08 -9.86 -0.69
C VAL A 229 -8.96 -8.36 -0.95
N MET A 230 -8.84 -7.99 -2.22
CA MET A 230 -8.81 -6.61 -2.69
C MET A 230 -10.02 -6.41 -3.61
N CYS A 231 -10.68 -5.26 -3.49
CA CYS A 231 -11.81 -4.88 -4.33
C CYS A 231 -12.02 -3.38 -4.29
N ASP A 232 -12.80 -2.87 -5.23
CA ASP A 232 -12.98 -1.44 -5.51
C ASP A 232 -13.58 -0.64 -4.34
N LYS A 233 -14.63 -1.16 -3.69
CA LYS A 233 -15.44 -0.37 -2.75
C LYS A 233 -15.74 -1.01 -1.41
N ASN A 234 -15.79 -2.35 -1.34
CA ASN A 234 -16.19 -3.06 -0.13
C ASN A 234 -15.02 -3.69 0.63
N CYS A 235 -13.78 -3.46 0.17
CA CYS A 235 -12.57 -3.98 0.78
C CYS A 235 -11.80 -2.85 1.45
N ILE A 236 -10.95 -3.18 2.43
CA ILE A 236 -10.01 -2.20 3.01
C ILE A 236 -9.01 -1.75 1.94
N MET A 237 -8.54 -2.68 1.11
CA MET A 237 -7.49 -2.45 0.11
C MET A 237 -8.04 -2.53 -1.32
N ILE A 238 -7.72 -1.52 -2.14
CA ILE A 238 -8.09 -1.49 -3.57
C ILE A 238 -7.10 -2.27 -4.42
N ASP A 239 -5.83 -2.18 -4.04
CA ASP A 239 -4.70 -2.86 -4.66
C ASP A 239 -3.76 -3.40 -3.57
N SER A 240 -2.60 -3.89 -3.97
CA SER A 240 -1.67 -4.56 -3.06
C SER A 240 -0.94 -3.62 -2.09
N LEU A 241 -1.21 -2.31 -2.13
CA LEU A 241 -0.53 -1.28 -1.34
C LEU A 241 -1.49 -0.22 -0.75
N HIS A 242 -2.58 0.12 -1.43
CA HIS A 242 -3.39 1.29 -1.10
C HIS A 242 -4.76 0.92 -0.51
N PRO A 243 -5.27 1.71 0.46
CA PRO A 243 -6.65 1.64 0.90
C PRO A 243 -7.65 2.05 -0.20
N THR A 244 -8.87 1.52 -0.14
CA THR A 244 -10.05 2.04 -0.87
C THR A 244 -10.56 3.33 -0.23
N SER A 245 -11.56 3.98 -0.85
CA SER A 245 -12.32 5.09 -0.22
C SER A 245 -12.87 4.73 1.16
N VAL A 246 -13.47 3.54 1.35
CA VAL A 246 -13.98 3.12 2.67
C VAL A 246 -12.84 2.83 3.64
N GLY A 247 -11.72 2.28 3.17
CA GLY A 247 -10.50 2.11 3.96
C GLY A 247 -9.95 3.44 4.46
N GLN A 248 -9.89 4.47 3.59
CA GLN A 248 -9.50 5.83 3.96
C GLN A 248 -10.48 6.47 4.95
N GLY A 249 -11.79 6.26 4.77
CA GLY A 249 -12.79 6.76 5.72
C GLY A 249 -12.65 6.14 7.11
N LEU A 250 -12.39 4.83 7.19
CA LEU A 250 -12.12 4.16 8.46
C LEU A 250 -10.84 4.71 9.11
N LEU A 251 -9.76 4.86 8.36
CA LEU A 251 -8.51 5.47 8.85
C LEU A 251 -8.70 6.93 9.29
N ALA A 252 -9.57 7.68 8.61
CA ALA A 252 -9.89 9.06 8.99
C ALA A 252 -10.45 9.14 10.41
N ASN A 253 -11.27 8.18 10.84
CA ASN A 253 -11.78 8.18 12.21
C ASN A 253 -10.67 7.96 13.25
N TYR A 254 -9.76 7.02 13.02
CA TYR A 254 -8.59 6.83 13.90
C TYR A 254 -7.68 8.07 13.90
N MET A 255 -7.46 8.69 12.73
CA MET A 255 -6.69 9.93 12.63
C MET A 255 -7.36 11.08 13.40
N MET A 256 -8.69 11.21 13.30
CA MET A 256 -9.44 12.27 14.00
C MET A 256 -9.47 12.05 15.51
N GLU A 257 -9.52 10.80 15.98
CA GLU A 257 -9.32 10.48 17.40
C GLU A 257 -7.94 10.93 17.89
N ALA A 258 -6.89 10.67 17.10
CA ALA A 258 -5.55 11.15 17.42
C ALA A 258 -5.47 12.70 17.41
N ILE A 259 -6.10 13.38 16.45
CA ILE A 259 -6.16 14.85 16.43
C ILE A 259 -6.86 15.39 17.67
N ASN A 260 -8.00 14.82 18.06
CA ASN A 260 -8.74 15.25 19.24
C ASN A 260 -7.93 15.04 20.54
N GLU A 261 -7.16 13.95 20.62
CA GLU A 261 -6.30 13.66 21.77
C GLU A 261 -5.08 14.60 21.83
N LYS A 262 -4.42 14.80 20.68
CA LYS A 262 -3.08 15.43 20.62
C LYS A 262 -3.12 16.93 20.34
N PHE A 263 -4.18 17.42 19.70
CA PHE A 263 -4.37 18.82 19.36
C PHE A 263 -5.77 19.29 19.80
N PRO A 264 -6.04 19.33 21.11
CA PRO A 264 -7.36 19.68 21.63
C PRO A 264 -7.74 21.12 21.25
N LYS A 265 -8.99 21.33 20.86
CA LYS A 265 -9.55 22.68 20.67
C LYS A 265 -10.42 23.09 21.86
N SER A 266 -10.52 24.40 22.08
CA SER A 266 -11.27 24.99 23.19
C SER A 266 -12.79 24.71 23.18
N THR A 267 -13.33 24.22 22.07
CA THR A 267 -14.78 23.98 21.88
C THR A 267 -15.19 22.51 22.00
N GLY A 268 -14.26 21.63 22.42
CA GLY A 268 -14.46 20.19 22.51
C GLY A 268 -14.01 19.46 21.25
N ASP A 269 -14.32 18.17 21.14
CA ASP A 269 -13.79 17.33 20.06
C ASP A 269 -14.36 17.70 18.67
N TYR A 270 -13.56 17.52 17.63
CA TYR A 270 -14.01 17.44 16.26
C TYR A 270 -14.83 16.16 16.02
N PRO A 271 -15.84 16.21 15.13
CA PRO A 271 -16.64 15.03 14.82
C PRO A 271 -15.82 13.95 14.10
N LEU A 272 -16.28 12.71 14.22
CA LEU A 272 -15.86 11.58 13.38
C LEU A 272 -16.84 11.39 12.23
N LEU A 273 -16.45 10.66 11.18
CA LEU A 273 -17.37 10.21 10.15
C LEU A 273 -18.44 9.31 10.79
N SER A 274 -19.69 9.63 10.52
CA SER A 274 -20.84 8.84 10.91
C SER A 274 -20.90 7.52 10.13
N GLN A 275 -21.69 6.58 10.64
CA GLN A 275 -21.96 5.31 9.97
C GLN A 275 -22.57 5.50 8.56
N ASP A 276 -23.41 6.52 8.36
CA ASP A 276 -24.01 6.82 7.05
C ASP A 276 -22.98 7.39 6.07
N GLU A 277 -22.06 8.22 6.56
CA GLU A 277 -20.95 8.74 5.75
C GLU A 277 -19.98 7.63 5.36
N LEU A 278 -19.60 6.75 6.29
CA LEU A 278 -18.77 5.58 6.01
C LEU A 278 -19.45 4.61 5.03
N LEU A 279 -20.75 4.36 5.18
CA LEU A 279 -21.52 3.54 4.24
C LEU A 279 -21.51 4.12 2.82
N SER A 280 -21.50 5.45 2.69
CA SER A 280 -21.49 6.12 1.37
C SER A 280 -20.17 5.96 0.61
N LEU A 281 -19.10 5.53 1.31
CA LEU A 281 -17.79 5.24 0.73
C LEU A 281 -17.67 3.79 0.23
N ALA A 282 -18.68 2.95 0.51
CA ALA A 282 -18.76 1.56 0.10
C ALA A 282 -20.00 1.30 -0.77
N ASP A 283 -20.12 0.10 -1.32
CA ASP A 283 -21.24 -0.33 -2.17
C ASP A 283 -21.80 -1.69 -1.73
N PHE A 284 -22.30 -1.74 -0.48
CA PHE A 284 -22.89 -2.95 0.08
C PHE A 284 -24.25 -3.31 -0.53
N ASN A 285 -24.86 -2.39 -1.29
CA ASN A 285 -26.19 -2.55 -1.87
C ASN A 285 -26.18 -2.91 -3.35
N SER A 286 -25.02 -2.97 -4.01
CA SER A 286 -24.94 -3.53 -5.36
C SER A 286 -25.19 -5.04 -5.29
N SER A 287 -26.44 -5.46 -5.49
CA SER A 287 -26.70 -6.80 -6.01
C SER A 287 -25.89 -6.92 -7.29
N SER A 288 -25.04 -7.94 -7.41
CA SER A 288 -24.27 -8.26 -8.61
C SER A 288 -25.17 -8.18 -9.85
N GLU A 289 -25.20 -7.03 -10.52
CA GLU A 289 -25.72 -6.94 -11.87
C GLU A 289 -24.75 -7.75 -12.71
N GLU A 290 -25.23 -8.78 -13.42
CA GLU A 290 -24.43 -9.45 -14.43
C GLU A 290 -23.80 -8.36 -15.30
N ALA A 291 -22.46 -8.27 -15.29
CA ALA A 291 -21.74 -7.28 -16.06
C ALA A 291 -22.25 -7.33 -17.51
N VAL A 292 -22.78 -6.20 -17.99
CA VAL A 292 -23.27 -6.09 -19.36
C VAL A 292 -22.09 -6.33 -20.29
N LYS A 293 -22.03 -7.51 -20.92
CA LYS A 293 -20.94 -7.84 -21.83
C LYS A 293 -20.93 -6.85 -23.00
N LEU A 294 -19.80 -6.21 -23.22
CA LEU A 294 -19.58 -5.24 -24.27
C LEU A 294 -19.16 -5.94 -25.58
N THR A 295 -19.50 -5.37 -26.73
CA THR A 295 -18.85 -5.72 -28.01
C THR A 295 -18.03 -4.52 -28.45
N ILE A 296 -16.72 -4.72 -28.61
CA ILE A 296 -15.80 -3.70 -29.11
C ILE A 296 -15.88 -3.69 -30.64
N GLU A 297 -16.13 -2.52 -31.22
CA GLU A 297 -15.97 -2.28 -32.65
C GLU A 297 -14.57 -1.73 -32.95
N GLY A 298 -13.84 -2.38 -33.87
CA GLY A 298 -12.49 -1.96 -34.25
C GLY A 298 -11.40 -2.91 -33.79
N ASP A 299 -10.20 -2.38 -33.58
CA ASP A 299 -9.03 -3.16 -33.16
C ASP A 299 -9.07 -3.43 -31.65
N LEU A 300 -9.10 -4.70 -31.29
CA LEU A 300 -9.17 -5.17 -29.90
C LEU A 300 -7.89 -4.86 -29.12
N THR A 301 -6.75 -4.80 -29.80
CA THR A 301 -5.43 -4.50 -29.21
C THR A 301 -5.25 -3.02 -28.88
N GLN A 302 -6.25 -2.21 -29.22
CA GLN A 302 -6.25 -0.76 -29.06
C GLN A 302 -7.32 -0.32 -28.04
N ALA A 303 -8.11 -1.29 -27.54
CA ALA A 303 -9.22 -1.03 -26.65
C ALA A 303 -8.78 -1.01 -25.19
N CYS A 304 -9.17 0.07 -24.50
CA CYS A 304 -8.80 0.30 -23.11
C CYS A 304 -9.95 -0.09 -22.18
N PHE A 305 -9.60 -0.84 -21.16
CA PHE A 305 -10.47 -1.30 -20.09
C PHE A 305 -9.95 -0.76 -18.78
N ASP A 306 -10.91 -0.39 -17.94
CA ASP A 306 -10.61 -0.15 -16.55
C ASP A 306 -10.59 -1.50 -15.85
N TRP A 307 -9.41 -1.87 -15.35
CA TRP A 307 -9.20 -3.17 -14.72
C TRP A 307 -9.99 -3.36 -13.42
N THR A 308 -10.52 -2.26 -12.85
CA THR A 308 -11.27 -2.27 -11.58
C THR A 308 -12.77 -2.47 -11.76
N SER A 309 -13.32 -2.12 -12.93
CA SER A 309 -14.75 -2.24 -13.25
C SER A 309 -15.05 -3.31 -14.30
N THR A 310 -14.00 -3.98 -14.79
CA THR A 310 -14.09 -5.05 -15.78
C THR A 310 -13.64 -6.37 -15.12
N GLY A 311 -14.38 -7.45 -15.33
CA GLY A 311 -13.97 -8.78 -14.91
C GLY A 311 -12.76 -9.28 -15.69
N TYR A 312 -11.85 -9.96 -14.99
CA TYR A 312 -10.70 -10.64 -15.59
C TYR A 312 -10.60 -12.07 -15.09
N ARG A 313 -9.94 -12.90 -15.88
CA ARG A 313 -9.50 -14.23 -15.47
C ARG A 313 -8.01 -14.40 -15.76
N ASP A 314 -7.39 -15.29 -15.00
CA ASP A 314 -5.99 -15.63 -15.20
C ASP A 314 -5.81 -16.61 -16.37
N MET A 315 -4.70 -16.44 -17.07
CA MET A 315 -4.14 -17.36 -18.05
C MET A 315 -2.63 -17.40 -17.87
N TYR A 316 -2.06 -18.59 -17.82
CA TYR A 316 -0.64 -18.79 -17.68
C TYR A 316 0.00 -18.97 -19.06
N ILE A 317 1.14 -18.34 -19.27
CA ILE A 317 1.94 -18.54 -20.48
C ILE A 317 3.38 -18.83 -20.09
N THR A 318 3.97 -19.82 -20.74
CA THR A 318 5.38 -20.16 -20.61
C THR A 318 5.98 -20.20 -22.01
N ILE A 319 7.13 -19.57 -22.19
CA ILE A 319 7.84 -19.56 -23.46
C ILE A 319 9.25 -20.07 -23.18
N SER A 320 9.70 -21.10 -23.90
CA SER A 320 11.04 -21.65 -23.80
C SER A 320 11.76 -21.56 -25.15
N ILE A 321 12.98 -21.05 -25.14
CA ILE A 321 13.86 -20.97 -26.32
C ILE A 321 15.10 -21.81 -26.00
N ASP A 322 15.34 -22.86 -26.76
CA ASP A 322 16.49 -23.76 -26.58
C ASP A 322 16.62 -24.35 -25.15
N GLY A 323 15.48 -24.53 -24.47
CA GLY A 323 15.41 -25.05 -23.10
C GLY A 323 15.58 -24.00 -22.00
N GLU A 324 15.73 -22.72 -22.35
CA GLU A 324 15.74 -21.60 -21.40
C GLU A 324 14.37 -20.89 -21.37
N ASP A 325 13.85 -20.64 -20.17
CA ASP A 325 12.59 -19.90 -20.00
C ASP A 325 12.78 -18.42 -20.33
N VAL A 326 11.89 -17.88 -21.14
CA VAL A 326 11.81 -16.45 -21.46
C VAL A 326 10.95 -15.75 -20.43
N GLU A 327 11.54 -14.78 -19.76
CA GLU A 327 10.81 -13.90 -18.85
C GLU A 327 9.88 -12.97 -19.64
N ILE A 328 8.59 -13.07 -19.36
CA ILE A 328 7.59 -12.14 -19.87
C ILE A 328 7.58 -10.93 -18.93
N PRO A 329 7.81 -9.70 -19.44
CA PRO A 329 7.80 -8.51 -18.60
C PRO A 329 6.48 -8.37 -17.85
N SER A 330 6.55 -8.02 -16.58
CA SER A 330 5.37 -7.58 -15.83
C SER A 330 4.77 -6.33 -16.46
N TYR A 331 3.45 -6.16 -16.35
CA TYR A 331 2.71 -4.97 -16.80
C TYR A 331 2.71 -4.69 -18.32
N VAL A 332 3.00 -5.66 -19.17
CA VAL A 332 2.62 -5.62 -20.59
C VAL A 332 1.12 -5.34 -20.71
N GLY A 333 0.76 -4.36 -21.54
CA GLY A 333 -0.64 -3.99 -21.75
C GLY A 333 -1.25 -3.14 -20.63
N PHE A 334 -0.50 -2.81 -19.59
CA PHE A 334 -0.94 -1.93 -18.51
C PHE A 334 -0.27 -0.55 -18.65
N ASN A 335 -1.05 0.53 -18.49
CA ASN A 335 -0.58 1.91 -18.50
C ASN A 335 0.34 2.26 -19.69
N THR A 336 -0.12 1.92 -20.90
CA THR A 336 0.59 2.20 -22.16
C THR A 336 0.30 3.62 -22.64
N GLU A 337 1.05 4.14 -23.63
CA GLU A 337 0.76 5.46 -24.25
C GLU A 337 -0.70 5.55 -24.75
N GLN A 338 -1.22 4.43 -25.24
CA GLN A 338 -2.58 4.30 -25.71
C GLN A 338 -3.61 4.18 -24.58
N CYS A 339 -3.39 3.24 -23.67
CA CYS A 339 -4.25 3.00 -22.51
C CYS A 339 -3.58 3.55 -21.27
N SER A 340 -3.48 4.89 -21.23
CA SER A 340 -2.96 5.61 -20.06
C SER A 340 -3.90 5.38 -18.89
N GLN A 341 -3.36 4.94 -17.75
CA GLN A 341 -4.13 4.65 -16.53
C GLN A 341 -5.25 3.62 -16.73
N SER A 342 -5.06 2.69 -17.68
CA SER A 342 -6.00 1.61 -18.00
C SER A 342 -5.22 0.39 -18.48
N THR A 343 -5.93 -0.69 -18.78
CA THR A 343 -5.37 -1.91 -19.36
C THR A 343 -5.91 -2.12 -20.76
N HIS A 344 -5.18 -2.88 -21.57
CA HIS A 344 -5.75 -3.48 -22.76
C HIS A 344 -6.66 -4.67 -22.39
N VAL A 345 -7.32 -5.25 -23.39
CA VAL A 345 -8.13 -6.49 -23.24
C VAL A 345 -7.38 -7.65 -22.60
N MET A 346 -6.04 -7.62 -22.64
CA MET A 346 -5.16 -8.51 -21.90
C MET A 346 -3.96 -7.74 -21.38
N TYR A 347 -3.51 -8.05 -20.16
CA TYR A 347 -2.31 -7.48 -19.58
C TYR A 347 -1.62 -8.46 -18.63
N THR A 348 -0.31 -8.35 -18.46
CA THR A 348 0.43 -9.21 -17.52
C THR A 348 0.44 -8.62 -16.11
N GLY A 349 0.06 -9.42 -15.12
CA GLY A 349 0.43 -9.19 -13.72
C GLY A 349 1.87 -9.67 -13.45
N SER A 350 2.18 -9.98 -12.19
CA SER A 350 3.52 -10.43 -11.79
C SER A 350 3.87 -11.85 -12.30
N ARG A 351 2.86 -12.70 -12.56
CA ARG A 351 3.07 -14.12 -12.95
C ARG A 351 2.03 -14.70 -13.90
N VAL A 352 1.06 -13.89 -14.34
CA VAL A 352 -0.12 -14.33 -15.13
C VAL A 352 -0.49 -13.27 -16.16
N ILE A 353 -1.18 -13.69 -17.21
CA ILE A 353 -1.94 -12.80 -18.09
C ILE A 353 -3.37 -12.71 -17.55
N ASN A 354 -3.82 -11.49 -17.29
CA ASN A 354 -5.21 -11.19 -17.02
C ASN A 354 -5.95 -10.99 -18.34
N VAL A 355 -7.07 -11.69 -18.54
CA VAL A 355 -7.89 -11.65 -19.76
C VAL A 355 -9.28 -11.10 -19.43
N VAL A 356 -9.70 -10.02 -20.12
CA VAL A 356 -11.02 -9.41 -19.94
C VAL A 356 -12.14 -10.44 -20.21
N THR A 357 -13.11 -10.53 -19.29
CA THR A 357 -14.27 -11.42 -19.38
C THR A 357 -15.55 -10.73 -19.81
N ASP A 358 -15.60 -9.40 -19.72
CA ASP A 358 -16.83 -8.62 -19.90
C ASP A 358 -17.03 -8.17 -21.35
N ILE A 359 -16.41 -8.89 -22.29
CA ILE A 359 -16.59 -8.67 -23.72
C ILE A 359 -17.10 -9.92 -24.42
N THR A 360 -17.74 -9.70 -25.56
CA THR A 360 -18.26 -10.76 -26.44
C THR A 360 -17.36 -11.05 -27.62
N ASN A 361 -16.32 -10.24 -27.82
CA ASN A 361 -15.33 -10.44 -28.88
C ASN A 361 -14.49 -11.69 -28.59
N ASN A 362 -14.14 -12.44 -29.64
CA ASN A 362 -13.19 -13.54 -29.51
C ASN A 362 -11.78 -12.98 -29.33
N LEU A 363 -11.26 -13.07 -28.11
CA LEU A 363 -9.86 -12.78 -27.84
C LEU A 363 -8.98 -13.93 -28.32
N THR A 364 -7.84 -13.59 -28.90
CA THR A 364 -6.84 -14.55 -29.39
C THR A 364 -5.49 -14.32 -28.74
N LEU A 365 -4.62 -15.34 -28.75
CA LEU A 365 -3.26 -15.21 -28.22
C LEU A 365 -2.47 -14.11 -28.95
N ASN A 366 -2.69 -13.95 -30.25
CA ASN A 366 -2.03 -12.91 -31.04
C ASN A 366 -2.42 -11.49 -30.64
N HIS A 367 -3.60 -11.25 -30.05
CA HIS A 367 -3.90 -9.94 -29.48
C HIS A 367 -2.95 -9.61 -28.33
N PHE A 368 -2.60 -10.60 -27.47
CA PHE A 368 -1.65 -10.39 -26.38
C PHE A 368 -0.24 -10.10 -26.92
N PHE A 369 0.24 -10.90 -27.87
CA PHE A 369 1.55 -10.67 -28.50
C PHE A 369 1.63 -9.31 -29.21
N SER A 370 0.54 -8.88 -29.85
CA SER A 370 0.44 -7.55 -30.45
C SER A 370 0.52 -6.42 -29.40
N ILE A 371 -0.21 -6.55 -28.28
CA ILE A 371 -0.14 -5.62 -27.14
C ILE A 371 1.29 -5.59 -26.55
N TRP A 372 1.96 -6.74 -26.50
CA TRP A 372 3.35 -6.87 -26.07
C TRP A 372 4.35 -6.26 -27.06
N GLY A 373 3.98 -6.12 -28.33
CA GLY A 373 4.90 -5.73 -29.40
C GLY A 373 5.85 -6.86 -29.81
N LYS A 374 5.45 -8.12 -29.64
CA LYS A 374 6.18 -9.31 -30.08
C LYS A 374 5.40 -10.06 -31.16
N ASN A 375 6.12 -10.80 -32.00
CA ASN A 375 5.51 -11.59 -33.07
C ASN A 375 5.20 -13.01 -32.59
N LEU A 376 4.08 -13.55 -33.03
CA LEU A 376 3.76 -14.98 -32.91
C LEU A 376 3.08 -15.46 -34.21
N SER A 377 3.62 -16.52 -34.77
CA SER A 377 3.06 -17.29 -35.88
C SER A 377 3.56 -18.73 -35.81
N SER A 378 3.04 -19.61 -36.65
CA SER A 378 3.53 -21.00 -36.76
C SER A 378 4.98 -21.11 -37.25
N THR A 379 5.60 -20.01 -37.68
CA THR A 379 6.98 -19.96 -38.17
C THR A 379 7.83 -18.92 -37.45
N GLN A 380 7.32 -18.26 -36.41
CA GLN A 380 8.05 -17.22 -35.70
C GLN A 380 7.54 -17.04 -34.28
N ILE A 381 8.47 -16.94 -33.32
CA ILE A 381 8.21 -16.49 -31.95
C ILE A 381 9.19 -15.36 -31.62
N MET A 382 8.66 -14.18 -31.28
CA MET A 382 9.44 -12.98 -31.02
C MET A 382 10.43 -12.68 -32.16
N ASP A 383 11.73 -12.78 -31.88
CA ASP A 383 12.83 -12.49 -32.80
C ASP A 383 13.42 -13.78 -33.43
N HIS A 384 12.81 -14.95 -33.20
CA HIS A 384 13.23 -16.25 -33.72
C HIS A 384 12.33 -16.71 -34.87
N GLU A 385 12.88 -16.79 -36.08
CA GLU A 385 12.22 -17.42 -37.23
C GLU A 385 12.61 -18.91 -37.31
N VAL A 386 11.68 -19.77 -37.69
CA VAL A 386 11.92 -21.20 -37.88
C VAL A 386 12.72 -21.42 -39.17
N GLU A 387 13.98 -21.83 -39.04
CA GLU A 387 14.86 -22.22 -40.15
C GLU A 387 14.85 -23.75 -40.38
N GLU A 388 15.60 -24.21 -41.40
CA GLU A 388 15.72 -25.64 -41.70
C GLU A 388 16.36 -26.41 -40.54
N GLY A 389 15.56 -27.25 -39.87
CA GLY A 389 15.99 -28.10 -38.76
C GLY A 389 15.57 -27.60 -37.37
N ASP A 390 15.00 -26.39 -37.27
CA ASP A 390 14.39 -25.90 -36.05
C ASP A 390 13.00 -26.52 -35.82
N SER A 391 12.51 -26.48 -34.58
CA SER A 391 11.12 -26.77 -34.24
C SER A 391 10.49 -25.63 -33.43
N LEU A 392 9.19 -25.43 -33.64
CA LEU A 392 8.35 -24.51 -32.88
C LEU A 392 7.04 -25.21 -32.55
N GLU A 393 6.79 -25.43 -31.26
CA GLU A 393 5.65 -26.16 -30.73
C GLU A 393 4.82 -25.24 -29.84
N LEU A 394 3.49 -25.43 -29.86
CA LEU A 394 2.57 -24.72 -28.97
C LEU A 394 1.60 -25.73 -28.36
N ILE A 395 1.43 -25.64 -27.05
CA ILE A 395 0.63 -26.54 -26.26
C ILE A 395 -0.40 -25.68 -25.52
N VAL A 396 -1.69 -25.99 -25.71
CA VAL A 396 -2.81 -25.35 -25.00
C VAL A 396 -3.38 -26.36 -24.02
N ASP A 397 -3.39 -26.03 -22.73
CA ASP A 397 -3.91 -26.90 -21.67
C ASP A 397 -3.40 -28.34 -21.75
N LEU A 398 -2.07 -28.46 -21.93
CA LEU A 398 -1.32 -29.73 -22.03
C LEU A 398 -1.58 -30.55 -23.31
N VAL A 399 -2.23 -29.97 -24.32
CA VAL A 399 -2.49 -30.59 -25.61
C VAL A 399 -1.80 -29.78 -26.72
N GLU A 400 -1.00 -30.46 -27.55
CA GLU A 400 -0.37 -29.86 -28.71
C GLU A 400 -1.42 -29.24 -29.65
N TYR A 401 -1.17 -27.98 -30.05
CA TYR A 401 -2.09 -27.19 -30.84
C TYR A 401 -1.72 -27.23 -32.33
N GLU A 402 -2.50 -27.98 -33.11
CA GLU A 402 -2.34 -28.10 -34.56
C GLU A 402 -3.16 -27.07 -35.37
N GLY A 403 -3.76 -26.08 -34.69
CA GLY A 403 -4.68 -25.12 -35.31
C GLY A 403 -4.01 -23.93 -36.00
N ASP A 404 -4.80 -22.89 -36.27
CA ASP A 404 -4.31 -21.63 -36.85
C ASP A 404 -3.70 -20.75 -35.76
N TRP A 405 -2.37 -20.60 -35.79
CA TRP A 405 -1.63 -19.81 -34.82
C TRP A 405 -1.93 -18.31 -34.92
N GLU A 406 -2.48 -17.83 -36.04
CA GLU A 406 -2.88 -16.43 -36.16
C GLU A 406 -4.12 -16.10 -35.32
N ASN A 407 -4.94 -17.10 -34.97
CA ASN A 407 -6.27 -16.92 -34.39
C ASN A 407 -6.57 -17.87 -33.21
N ILE A 408 -5.57 -18.24 -32.40
CA ILE A 408 -5.73 -19.14 -31.25
C ILE A 408 -6.70 -18.52 -30.23
N PRO A 409 -7.93 -19.04 -30.03
CA PRO A 409 -8.87 -18.46 -29.08
C PRO A 409 -8.39 -18.69 -27.66
N VAL A 410 -8.48 -17.66 -26.81
CA VAL A 410 -8.08 -17.78 -25.40
C VAL A 410 -9.27 -18.02 -24.47
N GLU A 411 -10.52 -17.93 -24.93
CA GLU A 411 -11.69 -18.16 -24.08
C GLU A 411 -11.64 -19.54 -23.39
N GLY A 412 -11.67 -19.55 -22.06
CA GLY A 412 -11.60 -20.78 -21.26
C GLY A 412 -10.20 -21.44 -21.16
N VAL A 413 -9.19 -20.90 -21.84
CA VAL A 413 -7.80 -21.42 -21.77
C VAL A 413 -7.16 -21.07 -20.43
N ILE A 414 -6.58 -22.07 -19.78
CA ILE A 414 -5.91 -21.91 -18.48
C ILE A 414 -4.41 -21.68 -18.68
N SER A 415 -3.79 -22.40 -19.61
CA SER A 415 -2.34 -22.43 -19.80
C SER A 415 -1.93 -22.58 -21.26
N ILE A 416 -0.84 -21.90 -21.63
CA ILE A 416 -0.21 -21.94 -22.94
C ILE A 416 1.30 -22.15 -22.74
N GLU A 417 1.88 -23.09 -23.47
CA GLU A 417 3.31 -23.32 -23.50
C GLU A 417 3.79 -23.23 -24.95
N ILE A 418 4.86 -22.46 -25.19
CA ILE A 418 5.45 -22.27 -26.52
C ILE A 418 6.92 -22.66 -26.42
N ILE A 419 7.37 -23.59 -27.26
CA ILE A 419 8.71 -24.15 -27.20
C ILE A 419 9.36 -23.98 -28.57
N TYR A 420 10.47 -23.23 -28.63
CA TYR A 420 11.33 -23.15 -29.81
C TYR A 420 12.62 -23.91 -29.55
N THR A 421 13.03 -24.77 -30.48
CA THR A 421 14.30 -25.49 -30.42
C THR A 421 15.06 -25.29 -31.72
N SER A 422 16.29 -24.77 -31.61
CA SER A 422 17.18 -24.60 -32.75
C SER A 422 17.86 -25.91 -33.15
N ALA A 423 18.13 -26.07 -34.45
CA ALA A 423 18.79 -27.24 -35.01
C ALA A 423 20.15 -27.57 -34.34
N ARG A 424 20.85 -26.56 -33.80
CA ARG A 424 22.17 -26.72 -33.16
C ARG A 424 22.11 -27.40 -31.79
N VAL A 425 21.01 -27.24 -31.07
CA VAL A 425 20.81 -27.85 -29.75
C VAL A 425 20.33 -29.30 -29.91
N ALA A 426 19.54 -29.58 -30.95
CA ALA A 426 19.08 -30.93 -31.26
C ALA A 426 20.20 -31.95 -31.56
N GLU A 427 21.39 -31.50 -32.01
CA GLU A 427 22.53 -32.37 -32.33
C GLU A 427 23.41 -32.77 -31.11
N TYR A 428 23.26 -32.08 -29.97
CA TYR A 428 23.98 -32.40 -28.73
C TYR A 428 23.00 -32.54 -27.56
N PRO A 429 22.33 -33.70 -27.40
CA PRO A 429 21.57 -33.94 -26.20
C PRO A 429 22.54 -33.92 -25.01
N SER A 430 22.34 -32.98 -24.08
CA SER A 430 23.02 -33.04 -22.78
C SER A 430 22.59 -34.33 -22.08
N GLU A 431 23.54 -35.24 -21.86
CA GLU A 431 23.32 -36.49 -21.11
C GLU A 431 23.10 -36.26 -19.60
N ASP A 432 23.15 -35.02 -19.12
CA ASP A 432 22.86 -34.66 -17.74
C ASP A 432 21.76 -33.59 -17.69
N GLY A 433 20.53 -34.08 -17.56
CA GLY A 433 19.35 -33.26 -17.31
C GLY A 433 18.20 -34.19 -17.00
N GLU A 434 18.08 -34.62 -15.74
CA GLU A 434 16.73 -34.89 -15.24
C GLU A 434 15.94 -33.61 -15.50
N SER A 435 15.11 -33.61 -16.56
CA SER A 435 14.17 -32.54 -16.83
C SER A 435 13.19 -32.54 -15.67
N VAL A 436 13.51 -31.78 -14.63
CA VAL A 436 12.56 -31.42 -13.60
C VAL A 436 11.45 -30.70 -14.35
N PRO A 437 10.19 -31.19 -14.32
CA PRO A 437 9.09 -30.45 -14.90
C PRO A 437 9.16 -29.03 -14.35
N GLY A 438 9.18 -28.04 -15.24
CA GLY A 438 9.18 -26.64 -14.84
C GLY A 438 8.11 -26.42 -13.78
N PHE A 439 8.39 -25.59 -12.78
CA PHE A 439 7.53 -25.33 -11.62
C PHE A 439 6.05 -25.08 -12.00
N SER A 440 5.80 -24.63 -13.24
CA SER A 440 4.50 -24.45 -13.90
C SER A 440 3.68 -25.73 -14.12
N ALA A 441 4.30 -26.88 -14.44
CA ALA A 441 3.59 -28.15 -14.62
C ALA A 441 3.04 -28.69 -13.29
N ILE A 442 3.74 -28.40 -12.18
CA ILE A 442 3.29 -28.73 -10.81
C ILE A 442 2.11 -27.84 -10.41
N ILE A 443 2.09 -26.57 -10.83
CA ILE A 443 0.97 -25.65 -10.59
C ILE A 443 -0.26 -26.00 -11.45
N ALA A 444 -0.07 -26.35 -12.74
CA ALA A 444 -1.17 -26.81 -13.60
C ALA A 444 -1.87 -28.06 -13.04
N LEU A 445 -1.09 -29.03 -12.51
CA LEU A 445 -1.61 -30.21 -11.82
C LEU A 445 -2.36 -29.86 -10.51
N ALA A 446 -1.87 -28.88 -9.75
CA ALA A 446 -2.51 -28.44 -8.49
C ALA A 446 -3.83 -27.67 -8.74
N SER A 447 -3.89 -26.84 -9.78
CA SER A 447 -5.07 -26.05 -10.16
C SER A 447 -6.22 -26.92 -10.68
N ILE A 448 -5.93 -27.97 -11.45
CA ILE A 448 -6.94 -28.95 -11.91
C ILE A 448 -7.50 -29.74 -10.72
N LEU A 449 -6.66 -30.10 -9.73
CA LEU A 449 -7.11 -30.77 -8.51
C LEU A 449 -7.97 -29.85 -7.63
N GLY A 450 -7.65 -28.56 -7.54
CA GLY A 450 -8.47 -27.55 -6.84
C GLY A 450 -9.85 -27.35 -7.47
N ALA A 451 -9.93 -27.23 -8.79
CA ALA A 451 -11.19 -27.06 -9.52
C ALA A 451 -12.15 -28.26 -9.36
N ILE A 452 -11.62 -29.49 -9.35
CA ILE A 452 -12.40 -30.72 -9.11
C ILE A 452 -12.95 -30.78 -7.67
N VAL A 453 -12.22 -30.25 -6.69
CA VAL A 453 -12.65 -30.22 -5.28
C VAL A 453 -13.75 -29.18 -5.05
N VAL A 454 -13.70 -28.03 -5.74
CA VAL A 454 -14.74 -27.00 -5.68
C VAL A 454 -16.03 -27.47 -6.36
N SER A 455 -15.95 -28.08 -7.54
CA SER A 455 -17.13 -28.59 -8.26
C SER A 455 -17.85 -29.74 -7.53
N ARG A 456 -17.16 -30.51 -6.69
CA ARG A 456 -17.78 -31.57 -5.86
C ARG A 456 -18.45 -31.08 -4.58
N ARG A 457 -18.33 -29.80 -4.25
CA ARG A 457 -18.92 -29.20 -3.04
C ARG A 457 -20.30 -28.59 -3.30
N GLU A 458 -20.74 -28.53 -4.55
CA GLU A 458 -22.04 -28.01 -5.00
C GLU A 458 -23.00 -29.10 -5.55
N GLU A 459 -22.80 -30.38 -5.21
CA GLU A 459 -23.85 -31.43 -5.34
C GLU A 459 -24.38 -31.91 -3.99
#